data_AF-A0A9D4M589-F1
#
_entry.id   AF-A0A9D4M589-F1
#
_cell.length_a   1.000
_cell.length_b   1.000
_cell.length_c   1.000
_cell.angle_alpha   90.00
_cell.angle_beta   90.00
_cell.angle_gamma   90.00
#
_symmetry.space_group_name_H-M   'P 1'
#
loop_
_entity.id
_entity.type
_entity.pdbx_description
1 polymer ?
#
loop_
_entity_poly.entity_id
_entity_poly.type
_entity_poly.pdbx_seq_one_letter_code
_entity_poly.pdbx_strand_id
1 'polypeptide(L)'
;MDPELIHPFGVHVTPAGQVLVCACNSNNVIQVDQEGSKKLATLASQKYELIYPVSVCCNTSIQQIIVGLSNNNNIIVMELQ
;
A
#
# COMPACT_ATOMS: atom_id res chain seq x y z
N MET A 1 8.30 -14.21 7.11
CA MET A 1 7.00 -13.51 6.97
C MET A 1 7.15 -12.17 7.63
N ASP A 2 6.78 -11.09 6.95
CA ASP A 2 6.86 -9.74 7.51
C ASP A 2 5.67 -9.50 8.47
N PRO A 3 5.89 -8.99 9.69
CA PRO A 3 4.83 -8.80 10.69
C PRO A 3 3.83 -7.70 10.30
N GLU A 4 4.17 -6.84 9.33
CA GLU A 4 3.29 -5.80 8.80
C GLU A 4 2.51 -6.25 7.55
N LEU A 5 2.71 -7.48 7.05
CA LEU A 5 1.98 -8.03 5.92
C LEU A 5 0.83 -8.94 6.39
N ILE A 6 -0.12 -8.38 7.14
CA ILE A 6 -1.25 -9.15 7.68
C ILE A 6 -2.47 -8.99 6.77
N HIS A 7 -2.92 -10.13 6.22
CA HIS A 7 -4.11 -10.23 5.36
C HIS A 7 -4.01 -9.33 4.11
N PRO A 8 -3.07 -9.61 3.19
CA PRO A 8 -2.87 -8.82 1.98
C PRO A 8 -4.09 -8.90 1.04
N PHE A 9 -4.44 -7.77 0.43
CA PHE A 9 -5.55 -7.67 -0.54
C PHE A 9 -5.07 -7.10 -1.88
N GLY A 10 -4.96 -5.78 -1.96
CA GLY A 10 -4.60 -5.08 -3.19
C GLY A 10 -3.10 -5.13 -3.45
N VAL A 11 -2.72 -5.33 -4.71
CA VAL A 11 -1.34 -5.25 -5.19
C VAL A 11 -1.25 -4.32 -6.39
N HIS A 12 -0.16 -3.58 -6.50
CA HIS A 12 0.15 -2.75 -7.66
C HIS A 12 1.62 -2.83 -8.01
N VAL A 13 1.94 -2.88 -9.31
CA VAL A 13 3.31 -2.86 -9.81
C VAL A 13 3.53 -1.56 -10.57
N THR A 14 4.52 -0.76 -10.15
CA THR A 14 4.86 0.49 -10.84
C THR A 14 5.59 0.22 -12.16
N PRO A 15 5.68 1.19 -13.09
CA PRO A 15 6.47 1.02 -14.32
C PRO A 15 7.96 0.71 -14.08
N ALA A 16 8.50 1.07 -12.91
CA ALA A 16 9.86 0.75 -12.49
C ALA A 16 9.99 -0.65 -11.85
N GLY A 17 8.90 -1.42 -11.78
CA GLY A 17 8.88 -2.76 -11.20
C GLY A 17 8.83 -2.81 -9.67
N GLN A 18 8.45 -1.71 -9.00
CA GLN A 18 8.23 -1.74 -7.55
C GLN A 18 6.87 -2.38 -7.27
N VAL A 19 6.82 -3.25 -6.25
CA VAL A 19 5.58 -3.95 -5.85
C VAL A 19 5.04 -3.32 -4.57
N LEU A 20 3.81 -2.82 -4.64
CA LEU A 20 3.09 -2.23 -3.52
C LEU A 20 1.97 -3.15 -3.10
N VAL A 21 1.76 -3.32 -1.80
CA VAL A 21 0.76 -4.23 -1.25
C VAL A 21 -0.02 -3.55 -0.12
N CYS A 22 -1.34 -3.65 -0.16
CA CYS A 22 -2.21 -3.30 0.95
C CYS A 22 -2.19 -4.45 1.97
N ALA A 23 -1.68 -4.20 3.17
CA ALA A 23 -1.83 -5.13 4.27
C ALA A 23 -3.00 -4.67 5.15
N CYS A 24 -4.16 -5.27 4.87
CA CYS A 24 -5.46 -4.80 5.32
C CYS A 24 -5.56 -4.72 6.84
N ASN A 25 -5.15 -5.79 7.54
CA ASN A 25 -5.27 -5.85 9.00
C ASN A 25 -4.13 -5.10 9.72
N SER A 26 -3.05 -4.80 9.01
CA SER A 26 -1.95 -3.95 9.49
C SER A 26 -2.17 -2.47 9.19
N ASN A 27 -3.25 -2.11 8.49
CA ASN A 27 -3.64 -0.73 8.20
C ASN A 27 -2.53 0.08 7.52
N ASN A 28 -1.83 -0.54 6.57
CA ASN A 28 -0.69 0.05 5.88
C ASN A 28 -0.62 -0.39 4.40
N VAL A 29 0.14 0.40 3.63
CA VAL A 29 0.64 0.03 2.30
C VAL A 29 2.13 -0.15 2.43
N ILE A 30 2.62 -1.31 2.05
CA ILE A 30 4.05 -1.63 2.07
C ILE A 30 4.58 -1.80 0.65
N GLN A 31 5.87 -1.53 0.48
CA GLN A 31 6.62 -1.95 -0.68
C GLN A 31 7.30 -3.29 -0.36
N VAL A 32 7.27 -4.22 -1.30
CA VAL A 32 8.00 -5.50 -1.24
C VAL A 32 8.99 -5.63 -2.38
N ASP A 33 9.93 -6.58 -2.26
CA ASP A 33 10.81 -6.95 -3.37
C ASP A 33 10.03 -7.57 -4.53
N GLN A 34 10.69 -7.73 -5.68
CA GLN A 34 10.06 -8.25 -6.90
C GLN A 34 9.56 -9.69 -6.74
N GLU A 35 10.09 -10.44 -5.76
CA GLU A 35 9.68 -11.80 -5.44
C GLU A 35 8.53 -11.84 -4.41
N GLY A 36 8.10 -10.69 -3.88
CA GLY A 36 7.09 -10.59 -2.81
C GLY A 36 7.53 -11.21 -1.48
N SER A 37 8.82 -11.50 -1.33
CA SER A 37 9.38 -12.29 -0.23
C SER A 37 9.84 -11.42 0.95
N LYS A 38 10.23 -10.17 0.68
CA LYS A 38 10.73 -9.24 1.70
C LYS A 38 10.08 -7.87 1.59
N LYS A 39 9.68 -7.30 2.74
CA LYS A 39 9.32 -5.89 2.85
C LYS A 39 10.55 -5.00 2.65
N LEU A 40 10.39 -3.97 1.83
CA LEU A 40 11.39 -2.94 1.57
C LEU A 40 11.10 -1.65 2.33
N ALA A 41 9.83 -1.23 2.39
CA ALA A 41 9.42 0.02 3.03
C ALA A 41 7.94 -0.01 3.45
N THR A 42 7.56 0.86 4.40
CA THR A 42 6.15 1.21 4.65
C THR A 42 5.90 2.56 3.99
N LEU A 43 5.00 2.59 3.00
CA LEU A 43 4.70 3.79 2.21
C LEU A 43 3.56 4.61 2.82
N ALA A 44 2.60 3.93 3.45
CA ALA A 44 1.49 4.56 4.15
C ALA A 44 1.07 3.71 5.35
N SER A 45 0.53 4.33 6.39
CA SER A 45 0.09 3.66 7.62
C SER A 45 -1.10 4.39 8.24
N GLN A 46 -1.61 3.88 9.36
CA GLN A 46 -2.73 4.46 10.12
C GLN A 46 -2.57 5.95 10.47
N LYS A 47 -1.34 6.49 10.47
CA LYS A 47 -1.10 7.94 10.60
C LYS A 47 -1.88 8.76 9.54
N TYR A 48 -2.20 8.15 8.41
CA TYR A 48 -2.96 8.74 7.30
C TYR A 48 -4.42 8.29 7.28
N GLU A 49 -4.98 7.86 8.42
CA GLU A 49 -6.36 7.33 8.51
C GLU A 49 -6.61 6.13 7.58
N LEU A 50 -5.55 5.40 7.23
CA LEU A 50 -5.66 4.13 6.53
C LEU A 50 -6.34 3.10 7.45
N ILE A 51 -7.56 2.71 7.14
CA ILE A 51 -8.30 1.69 7.88
C ILE A 51 -8.82 0.65 6.88
N TYR A 52 -8.35 -0.59 7.01
CA TYR A 52 -8.64 -1.70 6.10
C TYR A 52 -8.41 -1.35 4.62
N PRO A 53 -7.15 -1.04 4.22
CA PRO A 53 -6.82 -0.83 2.81
C PRO A 53 -7.03 -2.11 2.00
N VAL A 54 -7.74 -1.99 0.88
CA VAL A 54 -8.09 -3.14 0.01
C VAL A 54 -7.61 -2.99 -1.43
N SER A 55 -7.33 -1.77 -1.88
CA SER A 55 -6.78 -1.51 -3.21
C SER A 55 -5.73 -0.40 -3.16
N VAL A 56 -4.73 -0.48 -4.04
CA VAL A 56 -3.70 0.54 -4.18
C VAL A 56 -3.41 0.78 -5.66
N CYS A 57 -3.17 2.02 -6.03
CA CYS A 57 -2.51 2.39 -7.28
C CYS A 57 -1.44 3.44 -6.99
N CYS A 58 -0.42 3.49 -7.84
CA CYS A 58 0.63 4.49 -7.73
C CYS A 58 0.79 5.21 -9.07
N ASN A 59 0.83 6.54 -9.03
CA ASN A 59 1.22 7.36 -10.16
C ASN A 59 2.61 7.96 -9.88
N THR A 60 3.63 7.31 -10.43
CA THR A 60 5.02 7.72 -10.21
C THR A 60 5.39 9.03 -10.90
N SER A 61 4.63 9.49 -11.91
CA SER A 61 4.96 10.75 -12.60
C SER A 61 4.64 11.99 -11.77
N ILE A 62 3.63 11.88 -10.91
CA ILE A 62 3.23 12.94 -9.96
C ILE A 62 3.46 12.52 -8.50
N GLN A 63 4.20 11.43 -8.27
CA GLN A 63 4.54 10.92 -6.94
C GLN A 63 3.31 10.70 -6.05
N GLN A 64 2.23 10.12 -6.56
CA GLN A 64 1.01 9.87 -5.78
C GLN A 64 0.74 8.39 -5.54
N ILE A 65 0.17 8.08 -4.38
CA ILE A 65 -0.47 6.81 -4.05
C ILE A 65 -1.95 7.06 -3.79
N ILE A 66 -2.80 6.22 -4.39
CA ILE A 66 -4.24 6.20 -4.19
C ILE A 66 -4.61 4.88 -3.54
N VAL A 67 -5.32 4.92 -2.41
CA VAL A 67 -5.70 3.74 -1.63
C VAL A 67 -7.21 3.70 -1.44
N GLY A 68 -7.84 2.59 -1.81
CA GLY A 68 -9.23 2.32 -1.48
C GLY A 68 -9.36 1.62 -0.12
N LEU A 69 -10.29 2.08 0.70
CA LEU A 69 -10.53 1.59 2.06
C LEU A 69 -11.91 0.92 2.16
N SER A 70 -11.99 -0.24 2.82
CA SER A 70 -13.28 -0.95 2.96
C SER A 70 -14.10 -0.52 4.19
N ASN A 71 -13.49 0.06 5.22
CA ASN A 71 -14.20 0.37 6.47
C ASN A 71 -15.11 1.60 6.36
N ASN A 72 -14.60 2.66 5.73
CA ASN A 72 -15.22 3.99 5.68
C ASN A 72 -15.73 4.33 4.28
N ASN A 73 -15.74 3.37 3.35
CA ASN A 73 -16.08 3.57 1.94
C ASN A 73 -15.35 4.78 1.32
N ASN A 74 -14.09 4.99 1.71
CA ASN A 74 -13.32 6.16 1.35
C ASN A 74 -12.14 5.80 0.43
N ILE A 75 -11.64 6.81 -0.27
CA ILE A 75 -10.40 6.76 -1.05
C ILE A 75 -9.47 7.82 -0.48
N ILE A 76 -8.22 7.44 -0.20
CA ILE A 76 -7.18 8.36 0.24
C ILE A 76 -6.19 8.56 -0.90
N VAL A 77 -5.83 9.82 -1.15
CA VAL A 77 -4.75 10.21 -2.07
C VAL A 77 -3.63 10.81 -1.23
N MET A 78 -2.41 10.29 -1.39
CA MET A 78 -1.21 10.72 -0.67
C MET A 78 -0.09 11.02 -1.65
N GLU A 79 0.71 12.04 -1.34
CA GLU A 79 2.00 12.26 -1.98
C GLU A 79 3.04 11.32 -1.35
N LEU A 80 3.85 10.68 -2.19
CA LEU A 80 5.06 9.98 -1.81
C LEU A 80 6.10 11.02 -1.37
N GLN A 81 6.69 10.82 -0.20
CA GLN A 81 7.79 11.64 0.32
C GLN A 81 9.15 11.09 -0.09
#